data_AF-A0A254UMR3-F1
#
_entry.id   AF-A0A254UMR3-F1
#
_cell.length_a   1.000
_cell.length_b   1.000
_cell.length_c   1.000
_cell.angle_alpha   90.00
_cell.angle_beta   90.00
_cell.angle_gamma   90.00
#
_symmetry.space_group_name_H-M   'P 1'
#
loop_
_entity.id
_entity.type
_entity.pdbx_description
1 polymer ?
#
loop_
_entity_poly.entity_id
_entity_poly.type
_entity_poly.pdbx_seq_one_letter_code
_entity_poly.pdbx_strand_id
1 'polypeptide(L)' 'MSIDKESDISANLQIGPTSLGMVRIYVEGEGVELPLDFDPDEAMEIAEELQAAAEAAREMSKGGKGKGKKR' A
#
# COMPACT_ATOMS: atom_id res chain seq x y z
N MET A 1 -12.83 11.00 -2.93
CA MET A 1 -11.92 10.30 -3.86
C MET A 1 -11.94 8.82 -3.49
N SER A 2 -11.93 7.91 -4.46
CA SER A 2 -12.23 6.49 -4.20
C SER A 2 -11.20 5.74 -3.34
N ILE A 3 -9.99 6.30 -3.17
CA ILE A 3 -8.89 5.70 -2.39
C ILE A 3 -9.09 5.80 -0.86
N ASP A 4 -9.83 6.80 -0.38
CA ASP A 4 -10.12 7.00 1.05
C ASP A 4 -11.36 6.22 1.52
N LYS A 5 -11.98 5.44 0.63
CA LYS A 5 -13.13 4.62 0.98
C LYS A 5 -12.61 3.32 1.58
N GLU A 6 -12.79 3.17 2.89
CA GLU A 6 -12.53 1.91 3.58
C GLU A 6 -13.34 0.78 2.93
N SER A 7 -12.66 -0.35 2.70
CA SER A 7 -13.27 -1.58 2.22
C SER A 7 -13.37 -2.57 3.38
N ASP A 8 -14.52 -3.21 3.53
CA ASP A 8 -14.73 -4.27 4.52
C ASP A 8 -14.06 -5.61 4.10
N ILE A 9 -13.58 -5.67 2.85
CA ILE A 9 -12.93 -6.87 2.28
C ILE A 9 -11.49 -6.93 2.78
N SER A 10 -11.17 -8.04 3.46
CA SER A 10 -9.78 -8.37 3.83
C SER A 10 -9.05 -8.93 2.61
N ALA A 11 -7.83 -8.46 2.37
CA ALA A 11 -6.96 -8.95 1.30
C ALA A 11 -5.57 -9.29 1.85
N ASN A 12 -4.99 -10.37 1.33
CA ASN A 12 -3.60 -10.72 1.53
C ASN A 12 -2.75 -10.12 0.40
N LEU A 13 -1.60 -9.57 0.75
CA LEU A 13 -0.64 -9.00 -0.19
C LEU A 13 0.67 -9.78 -0.09
N GLN A 14 1.20 -10.25 -1.22
CA GLN A 14 2.51 -10.89 -1.31
C GLN A 14 3.34 -10.21 -2.40
N ILE A 15 4.63 -9.98 -2.13
CA ILE A 15 5.56 -9.34 -3.06
C ILE A 15 6.79 -10.21 -3.22
N GLY A 16 7.23 -10.48 -4.45
CA GLY A 16 8.42 -11.27 -4.70
C GLY A 16 8.87 -11.31 -6.16
N PRO A 17 10.08 -11.82 -6.44
CA PRO A 17 10.59 -11.93 -7.80
C PRO A 17 9.90 -13.07 -8.56
N THR A 18 9.80 -12.91 -9.88
CA THR A 18 9.34 -13.94 -10.80
C THR A 18 10.52 -14.63 -11.48
N SER A 19 10.28 -15.79 -12.09
CA SER A 19 11.28 -16.47 -12.91
C SER A 19 11.69 -15.71 -14.18
N LEU A 20 10.95 -14.66 -14.55
CA LEU A 20 11.22 -13.83 -15.72
C LEU A 20 12.03 -12.57 -15.40
N GLY A 21 12.44 -12.39 -14.13
CA GLY A 21 13.18 -11.20 -13.69
C GLY A 21 12.30 -10.01 -13.32
N MET A 22 10.98 -10.18 -13.32
CA MET A 22 9.99 -9.17 -12.90
C MET A 22 9.74 -9.25 -11.39
N VAL A 23 9.19 -8.19 -10.81
CA VAL A 23 8.65 -8.20 -9.44
C VAL A 23 7.13 -8.38 -9.52
N ARG A 24 6.60 -9.38 -8.80
CA ARG A 24 5.16 -9.62 -8.68
C ARG A 24 4.63 -9.05 -7.38
N ILE A 25 3.54 -8.28 -7.48
CA ILE A 25 2.64 -7.95 -6.39
C ILE A 25 1.38 -8.81 -6.58
N TYR A 26 1.15 -9.76 -5.69
CA TYR A 26 -0.01 -10.63 -5.70
C TYR A 26 -1.02 -10.19 -4.64
N VAL A 27 -2.25 -9.92 -5.08
CA VAL A 27 -3.37 -9.54 -4.22
C VAL A 27 -4.39 -10.68 -4.23
N GLU A 28 -4.71 -11.20 -3.05
CA GLU A 28 -5.74 -12.21 -2.86
C GLU A 28 -6.82 -11.67 -1.92
N GLY A 29 -8.07 -11.59 -2.39
CA GLY A 29 -9.24 -11.19 -1.61
C GLY A 29 -10.41 -12.13 -1.85
N GLU A 30 -11.58 -11.83 -1.28
CA GLU A 30 -12.78 -12.65 -1.47
C GLU A 30 -13.16 -12.80 -2.96
N GLY A 31 -12.83 -13.95 -3.52
CA GLY A 31 -13.14 -14.30 -4.92
C GLY A 31 -12.29 -13.57 -5.96
N VAL A 32 -11.20 -12.89 -5.56
CA VAL A 32 -10.31 -12.16 -6.47
C VAL A 32 -8.87 -12.54 -6.21
N GLU A 33 -8.18 -13.00 -7.26
CA GLU A 33 -6.75 -13.24 -7.27
C GLU A 33 -6.13 -12.43 -8.41
N LEU A 34 -5.32 -11.43 -8.07
CA LEU A 34 -4.75 -10.50 -9.03
C LEU A 34 -3.22 -10.51 -8.93
N PRO A 35 -2.52 -11.21 -9.84
CA PRO A 35 -1.08 -11.07 -10.02
C PRO A 35 -0.78 -9.84 -10.88
N LEU A 36 0.01 -8.91 -10.35
CA LEU A 36 0.54 -7.76 -11.08
C LEU A 36 2.05 -7.89 -11.17
N ASP A 37 2.59 -7.92 -12.38
CA ASP A 37 4.03 -8.02 -12.63
C ASP A 37 4.56 -6.68 -13.14
N PHE A 38 5.66 -6.23 -12.55
CA PHE A 38 6.32 -4.96 -12.84
C PHE A 38 7.80 -5.19 -13.12
N ASP A 39 8.37 -4.38 -14.01
CA ASP A 39 9.82 -4.37 -14.19
C ASP A 39 10.51 -3.93 -12.88
N PRO A 40 11.79 -4.28 -12.65
CA PRO A 40 12.50 -3.88 -11.43
C PRO A 40 12.50 -2.36 -11.19
N ASP A 41 12.60 -1.56 -12.25
CA ASP A 41 12.59 -0.10 -12.16
C ASP A 41 11.20 0.42 -11.74
N GLU A 42 10.12 -0.09 -12.34
CA GLU A 42 8.74 0.25 -11.95
C GLU A 42 8.44 -0.16 -10.50
N ALA A 43 8.94 -1.32 -10.07
CA ALA A 43 8.77 -1.78 -8.69
C ALA A 43 9.48 -0.87 -7.68
N MET A 44 10.62 -0.28 -8.06
CA MET A 44 11.34 0.71 -7.23
C MET A 44 10.56 2.02 -7.14
N GLU A 45 9.99 2.51 -8.24
CA GLU A 45 9.13 3.71 -8.23
C GLU A 45 7.92 3.51 -7.29
N ILE A 46 7.26 2.35 -7.36
CA ILE A 46 6.14 2.01 -6.47
C ILE A 46 6.61 1.99 -5.00
N ALA A 47 7.79 1.44 -4.70
CA ALA A 47 8.32 1.40 -3.34
C ALA A 47 8.59 2.80 -2.77
N GLU A 48 9.12 3.71 -3.60
CA GLU A 48 9.34 5.11 -3.24
C GLU A 48 8.02 5.83 -2.95
N GLU A 49 7.00 5.65 -3.80
CA GLU A 49 5.67 6.22 -3.57
C GLU A 49 5.03 5.71 -2.27
N LEU A 50 5.12 4.41 -2.00
CA LEU A 50 4.63 3.80 -0.76
C LEU A 50 5.34 4.36 0.47
N GLN A 51 6.66 4.56 0.40
CA GLN A 51 7.42 5.15 1.48
C GLN A 51 6.98 6.60 1.74
N ALA A 52 6.85 7.41 0.70
CA ALA A 52 6.40 8.80 0.80
C ALA A 52 4.99 8.88 1.40
N ALA A 53 4.07 8.01 0.97
CA ALA A 53 2.72 7.93 1.52
C ALA A 53 2.72 7.53 3.01
N ALA A 54 3.57 6.56 3.39
CA ALA A 54 3.70 6.14 4.78
C ALA A 54 4.27 7.27 5.68
N GLU A 55 5.22 8.05 5.18
CA GLU A 55 5.76 9.22 5.88
C GLU A 55 4.68 10.29 6.09
N ALA A 56 3.94 10.65 5.04
CA ALA A 56 2.82 11.59 5.13
C ALA A 56 1.75 11.13 6.15
N ALA A 57 1.35 9.85 6.11
CA ALA A 57 0.39 9.28 7.05
C ALA A 57 0.90 9.33 8.51
N ARG A 58 2.20 9.12 8.75
CA ARG A 58 2.82 9.24 10.07
C ARG A 58 2.77 10.67 10.61
N GLU A 59 2.99 11.67 9.76
CA GLU A 59 2.91 13.08 10.14
C GLU A 59 1.48 13.47 10.54
N MET A 60 0.48 13.03 9.76
CA MET A 60 -0.93 13.25 10.07
C MET A 60 -1.32 12.64 11.43
N SER A 61 -0.81 11.45 11.75
CA SER A 61 -1.04 10.79 13.04
C SER A 61 -0.44 11.55 14.24
N LYS A 62 0.75 12.17 14.06
CA LYS A 62 1.41 12.96 15.11
C LYS A 62 0.70 14.29 15.39
N GLY A 63 0.08 14.92 14.39
CA GLY A 63 -0.71 16.14 14.54
C GLY A 63 -2.04 15.96 15.29
N GLY A 64 -2.63 14.76 15.26
CA GLY A 64 -3.91 14.47 15.89
C GLY A 64 -3.88 14.31 17.41
N LYS A 65 -2.75 13.90 18.01
CA LYS A 65 -2.64 13.66 19.46
C LYS A 65 -2.59 14.93 20.33
N GLY A 66 -2.55 16.13 19.74
CA GLY A 66 -2.47 17.41 20.46
C GLY A 66 -3.79 18.14 20.71
N LYS A 67 -4.89 17.82 20.01
CA LYS A 67 -6.13 18.62 20.03
C LYS A 67 -7.28 18.06 20.88
N GLY A 68 -7.08 16.94 21.58
CA GLY A 68 -8.16 16.25 22.34
C GLY A 68 -8.24 16.54 23.84
N LYS A 69 -7.31 17.31 24.44
CA LYS A 69 -7.27 17.51 25.91
C LYS A 69 -7.38 18.98 26.32
N LYS A 70 -8.50 19.62 25.95
CA LYS A 70 -9.02 20.82 26.61
C LYS A 70 -10.54 20.86 26.46
N ARG A 71 -11.26 20.08 27.27
CA ARG A 71 -12.59 20.42 27.80
C ARG A 71 -12.70 19.81 29.18
#